data_AF-A0A268S1B4-F1
#
_entry.id   AF-A0A268S1B4-F1
#
_cell.length_a   1.000
_cell.length_b   1.000
_cell.length_c   1.000
_cell.angle_alpha   90.00
_cell.angle_beta   90.00
_cell.angle_gamma   90.00
#
_symmetry.space_group_name_H-M   'P 1'
#
loop_
_entity.id
_entity.type
_entity.pdbx_description
1 polymer ?
#
loop_
_entity_poly.entity_id
_entity_poly.type
_entity_poly.pdbx_seq_one_letter_code
_entity_poly.pdbx_strand_id
1 'polypeptide(L)'
;MEKKTAIEKDKKSERRLFLAGTTLIILGALLAVLDLNIHTGTLIRLDILPLGIGLLGLLFIIAGAVSVLSRNMTKEESSLAEMDDEREIMAIKDAQAKSFIVMLTMTSICLYLLAILSVMNIISFTAFTAVILIAAFYFLYHYGKNRSV
;
A
#
# COMPACT_ATOMS: atom_id res chain seq x y z
N MET A 1 -26.50 -6.39 -17.00
CA MET A 1 -25.29 -6.07 -17.80
C MET A 1 -24.28 -5.21 -17.03
N GLU A 2 -24.72 -4.29 -16.16
CA GLU A 2 -23.85 -3.40 -15.37
C GLU A 2 -22.94 -4.08 -14.33
N LYS A 3 -23.36 -5.20 -13.71
CA LYS A 3 -22.50 -5.93 -12.76
C LYS A 3 -21.22 -6.49 -13.42
N LYS A 4 -21.28 -6.90 -14.69
CA LYS A 4 -20.11 -7.45 -15.41
C LYS A 4 -19.08 -6.36 -15.71
N THR A 5 -19.52 -5.16 -16.10
CA THR A 5 -18.64 -4.03 -16.42
C THR A 5 -17.95 -3.46 -15.18
N ALA A 6 -18.61 -3.45 -14.03
CA ALA A 6 -18.01 -3.02 -12.76
C ALA A 6 -16.87 -3.94 -12.30
N ILE A 7 -17.08 -5.27 -12.37
CA ILE A 7 -16.06 -6.27 -11.96
C ILE A 7 -14.83 -6.22 -12.86
N GLU A 8 -15.02 -6.01 -14.17
CA GLU A 8 -13.92 -5.91 -15.13
C GLU A 8 -13.09 -4.63 -14.93
N LYS A 9 -13.76 -3.52 -14.60
CA LYS A 9 -13.09 -2.24 -14.28
C LYS A 9 -12.22 -2.36 -13.03
N ASP A 10 -12.71 -3.08 -12.01
CA ASP A 10 -11.98 -3.31 -10.75
C ASP A 10 -10.78 -4.27 -10.92
N LYS A 11 -10.93 -5.30 -11.75
CA LYS A 11 -9.79 -6.19 -12.06
C LYS A 11 -8.69 -5.46 -12.83
N LYS A 12 -9.07 -4.48 -13.65
CA LYS A 12 -8.15 -3.61 -14.38
C LYS A 12 -7.45 -2.60 -13.47
N SER A 13 -8.13 -2.06 -12.45
CA SER A 13 -7.53 -1.14 -11.47
C SER A 13 -6.51 -1.86 -10.59
N GLU A 14 -6.83 -3.07 -10.09
CA GLU A 14 -5.90 -3.92 -9.32
C GLU A 14 -4.60 -4.17 -10.10
N ARG A 15 -4.74 -4.58 -11.37
CA ARG A 15 -3.59 -4.88 -12.22
C ARG A 15 -2.71 -3.65 -12.48
N ARG A 16 -3.31 -2.46 -12.55
CA ARG A 16 -2.57 -1.19 -12.69
C ARG A 16 -1.82 -0.84 -11.40
N LEU A 17 -2.39 -1.09 -10.23
CA LEU A 17 -1.73 -0.86 -8.93
C LEU A 17 -0.50 -1.75 -8.78
N PHE A 18 -0.61 -3.05 -9.09
CA PHE A 18 0.54 -3.96 -9.06
C PHE A 18 1.62 -3.53 -10.06
N LEU A 19 1.23 -3.19 -11.30
CA LEU A 19 2.18 -2.77 -12.32
C LEU A 19 2.92 -1.49 -11.89
N ALA A 20 2.18 -0.48 -11.45
CA ALA A 20 2.73 0.78 -10.96
C ALA A 20 3.68 0.54 -9.77
N GLY A 21 3.27 -0.30 -8.82
CA GLY A 21 4.09 -0.70 -7.69
C GLY A 21 5.41 -1.36 -8.11
N THR A 22 5.35 -2.35 -9.00
CA THR A 22 6.56 -3.01 -9.52
C THR A 22 7.48 -2.05 -10.28
N THR A 23 6.92 -1.14 -11.09
CA THR A 23 7.74 -0.15 -11.81
C THR A 23 8.41 0.83 -10.86
N LEU A 24 7.73 1.24 -9.79
CA LEU A 24 8.30 2.12 -8.76
C LEU A 24 9.42 1.41 -7.99
N ILE A 25 9.26 0.13 -7.64
CA ILE A 25 10.33 -0.64 -6.98
C ILE A 25 11.55 -0.77 -7.89
N ILE A 26 11.35 -1.10 -9.16
CA ILE A 26 12.46 -1.21 -10.13
C ILE A 26 13.16 0.14 -10.29
N LEU A 27 12.40 1.23 -10.38
CA LEU A 27 12.95 2.59 -10.49
C LEU A 27 13.75 2.97 -9.24
N GLY A 28 13.22 2.68 -8.04
CA GLY A 28 13.93 2.89 -6.77
C GLY A 28 15.22 2.07 -6.69
N ALA A 29 15.19 0.79 -7.08
CA ALA A 29 16.38 -0.05 -7.11
C ALA A 29 17.43 0.48 -8.11
N LEU A 30 17.00 0.93 -9.29
CA LEU A 30 17.89 1.47 -10.33
C LEU A 30 18.55 2.78 -9.87
N LEU A 31 17.80 3.64 -9.18
CA LEU A 31 18.33 4.86 -8.56
C LEU A 31 19.29 4.56 -7.41
N ALA A 32 19.08 3.48 -6.66
CA ALA A 32 19.99 3.06 -5.59
C ALA A 32 21.33 2.54 -6.14
N VAL A 33 21.32 1.84 -7.27
CA VAL A 33 22.53 1.33 -7.93
C VAL A 33 23.32 2.43 -8.62
N LEU A 34 22.64 3.46 -9.13
CA LEU A 34 23.28 4.61 -9.79
C LEU A 34 24.08 5.52 -8.83
N ASP A 35 24.13 5.17 -7.54
CA ASP A 35 24.88 5.83 -6.47
C ASP A 35 25.04 7.33 -6.73
N LEU A 36 23.92 8.03 -6.65
CA LEU A 36 23.86 9.49 -6.76
C LEU A 36 24.49 10.09 -5.50
N ASN A 37 25.80 9.90 -5.32
CA ASN A 37 26.66 10.51 -4.30
C ASN A 37 26.86 12.01 -4.58
N ILE A 38 25.80 12.68 -5.01
CA ILE A 38 25.74 14.11 -5.23
C ILE A 38 25.46 14.72 -3.85
N HIS A 39 26.53 14.90 -3.07
CA HIS A 39 26.54 15.75 -1.87
C HIS A 39 26.49 17.23 -2.30
N THR A 40 25.48 17.61 -3.08
CA THR A 40 25.17 19.03 -3.25
C THR A 40 24.48 19.49 -1.97
N GLY A 41 24.94 20.61 -1.40
CA GLY A 41 24.33 21.27 -0.23
C GLY A 41 22.91 21.82 -0.48
N THR A 42 22.12 21.10 -1.28
CA THR A 42 20.70 21.31 -1.53
C THR A 42 19.90 20.80 -0.34
N LEU A 43 18.83 21.51 0.01
CA LEU A 43 17.82 21.11 1.02
C LEU A 43 17.18 19.74 0.75
N ILE A 44 17.38 19.18 -0.45
CA ILE A 44 16.83 17.92 -0.94
C ILE A 44 17.88 16.81 -0.72
N ARG A 45 17.55 15.83 0.12
CA ARG A 45 18.35 14.62 0.34
C ARG A 45 18.14 13.59 -0.78
N LEU A 46 19.06 13.58 -1.76
CA LEU A 46 19.03 12.63 -2.88
C LEU A 46 19.38 11.19 -2.46
N ASP A 47 20.07 11.02 -1.34
CA ASP A 47 20.43 9.73 -0.73
C ASP A 47 19.20 8.91 -0.30
N ILE A 48 18.10 9.57 0.09
CA ILE A 48 16.87 8.90 0.57
C ILE A 48 15.85 8.68 -0.56
N LEU A 49 16.03 9.35 -1.70
CA LEU A 49 15.14 9.28 -2.85
C LEU A 49 14.87 7.84 -3.35
N PRO A 50 15.90 6.97 -3.51
CA PRO A 50 15.69 5.61 -3.98
C PRO A 50 14.83 4.78 -3.00
N LEU A 51 15.07 4.98 -1.70
CA LEU A 51 14.39 4.25 -0.63
C LEU A 51 12.91 4.64 -0.53
N GLY A 52 12.61 5.94 -0.65
CA GLY A 52 11.23 6.43 -0.63
C GLY A 52 10.42 6.08 -1.87
N ILE A 53 11.03 6.08 -3.06
CA ILE A 53 10.39 5.57 -4.28
C ILE A 53 10.09 4.06 -4.15
N GLY A 54 11.03 3.29 -3.58
CA GLY A 54 10.81 1.88 -3.28
C GLY A 54 9.66 1.65 -2.29
N LEU A 55 9.57 2.46 -1.23
CA LEU A 55 8.48 2.42 -0.26
C LEU A 55 7.11 2.66 -0.92
N LEU A 56 7.01 3.70 -1.76
CA LEU A 56 5.79 4.00 -2.52
C LEU A 56 5.38 2.84 -3.43
N GLY A 57 6.35 2.21 -4.09
CA GLY A 57 6.10 1.03 -4.92
C GLY A 57 5.55 -0.14 -4.11
N LEU A 58 6.11 -0.40 -2.93
CA LEU A 58 5.62 -1.44 -2.04
C LEU A 58 4.20 -1.17 -1.52
N LEU A 59 3.87 0.08 -1.20
CA LEU A 59 2.52 0.47 -0.79
C LEU A 59 1.49 0.22 -1.89
N PHE A 60 1.83 0.46 -3.15
CA PHE A 60 0.94 0.16 -4.27
C PHE A 60 0.71 -1.35 -4.45
N ILE A 61 1.72 -2.17 -4.17
CA ILE A 61 1.56 -3.63 -4.13
C ILE A 61 0.63 -4.04 -2.98
N ILE A 62 0.83 -3.49 -1.79
CA ILE A 62 -0.01 -3.78 -0.61
C ILE A 62 -1.46 -3.34 -0.88
N ALA A 63 -1.67 -2.14 -1.42
CA ALA A 63 -2.99 -1.64 -1.79
C ALA A 63 -3.68 -2.54 -2.84
N GLY A 64 -2.94 -3.01 -3.84
CA GLY A 64 -3.43 -4.00 -4.81
C GLY A 64 -3.83 -5.32 -4.14
N ALA A 65 -3.01 -5.82 -3.22
CA ALA A 65 -3.28 -7.06 -2.49
C ALA A 65 -4.52 -6.96 -1.60
N VAL A 66 -4.68 -5.85 -0.87
CA VAL A 66 -5.88 -5.61 -0.05
C VAL A 66 -7.12 -5.45 -0.92
N SER A 67 -7.03 -4.77 -2.06
CA SER A 67 -8.15 -4.66 -3.02
C SER A 67 -8.60 -6.03 -3.53
N VAL A 68 -7.66 -6.91 -3.89
CA VAL A 68 -7.98 -8.28 -4.32
C VAL A 68 -8.62 -9.09 -3.19
N LEU A 69 -8.07 -8.98 -1.97
CA LEU A 69 -8.61 -9.68 -0.80
C LEU A 69 -10.04 -9.22 -0.46
N SER A 70 -10.25 -7.91 -0.37
CA SER A 70 -11.58 -7.32 -0.10
C SER A 70 -12.60 -7.82 -1.11
N ARG A 71 -12.29 -7.75 -2.41
CA ARG A 71 -13.21 -8.20 -3.47
C ARG A 71 -13.53 -9.69 -3.40
N ASN A 72 -12.58 -10.52 -3.00
CA ASN A 72 -12.80 -11.95 -2.84
C ASN A 72 -13.71 -12.22 -1.63
N MET A 73 -13.50 -11.53 -0.50
CA MET A 73 -14.40 -11.62 0.66
C MET A 73 -15.82 -11.19 0.30
N THR A 74 -16.00 -10.04 -0.37
CA THR A 74 -17.34 -9.57 -0.73
C THR A 74 -18.07 -10.54 -1.66
N LYS A 75 -17.37 -11.35 -2.46
CA LYS A 75 -18.01 -12.34 -3.36
C LYS A 75 -18.34 -13.65 -2.67
N GLU A 76 -17.47 -14.11 -1.77
CA GLU A 76 -17.61 -15.38 -1.06
C GLU A 76 -18.63 -15.23 0.08
N GLU A 77 -18.48 -14.21 0.91
CA GLU A 77 -19.37 -13.96 2.04
C GLU A 77 -20.75 -13.42 1.61
N SER A 78 -20.88 -12.63 0.52
CA SER A 78 -22.22 -12.23 0.04
C SER A 78 -23.04 -13.38 -0.56
N SER A 79 -22.39 -14.50 -0.90
CA SER A 79 -23.07 -15.72 -1.33
C SER A 79 -23.55 -16.59 -0.15
N LEU A 80 -23.01 -16.36 1.05
CA LEU A 80 -23.32 -17.06 2.29
C LEU A 80 -24.14 -16.22 3.28
N ALA A 81 -24.08 -14.89 3.18
CA ALA A 81 -24.75 -13.96 4.08
C ALA A 81 -26.26 -13.87 3.81
N GLU A 82 -27.04 -14.65 4.56
CA GLU A 82 -28.49 -14.68 4.51
C GLU A 82 -29.15 -13.57 5.36
N MET A 83 -28.43 -12.96 6.30
CA MET A 83 -28.94 -11.95 7.25
C MET A 83 -28.36 -10.53 7.05
N ASP A 84 -29.15 -9.50 7.36
CA ASP A 84 -28.79 -8.07 7.14
C ASP A 84 -27.59 -7.63 8.01
N ASP A 85 -27.50 -8.14 9.23
CA ASP A 85 -26.41 -7.84 10.18
C ASP A 85 -25.02 -8.28 9.67
N GLU A 86 -24.95 -9.41 8.96
CA GLU A 86 -23.68 -9.90 8.39
C GLU A 86 -23.20 -9.01 7.24
N ARG A 87 -24.13 -8.41 6.48
CA ARG A 87 -23.80 -7.46 5.41
C ARG A 87 -23.28 -6.14 5.96
N GLU A 88 -23.83 -5.67 7.08
CA GLU A 88 -23.35 -4.46 7.74
C GLU A 88 -21.93 -4.64 8.27
N ILE A 89 -21.64 -5.77 8.93
CA ILE A 89 -20.28 -6.12 9.39
C ILE A 89 -19.29 -6.17 8.22
N MET A 90 -19.71 -6.70 7.08
CA MET A 90 -18.89 -6.80 5.87
C MET A 90 -18.55 -5.41 5.29
N ALA A 91 -19.55 -4.52 5.23
CA ALA A 91 -19.36 -3.15 4.78
C ALA A 91 -18.39 -2.38 5.70
N ILE A 92 -18.48 -2.60 7.02
CA ILE A 92 -17.57 -1.99 8.00
C ILE A 92 -16.13 -2.50 7.80
N LYS A 93 -15.94 -3.82 7.63
CA LYS A 93 -14.60 -4.41 7.37
C LYS A 93 -13.96 -3.89 6.08
N ASP A 94 -14.75 -3.73 5.00
CA ASP A 94 -14.27 -3.16 3.75
C ASP A 94 -13.91 -1.66 3.90
N ALA A 95 -14.74 -0.89 4.60
CA ALA A 95 -14.45 0.50 4.92
C ALA A 95 -13.17 0.66 5.77
N GLN A 96 -12.96 -0.23 6.76
CA GLN A 96 -11.74 -0.28 7.57
C GLN A 96 -10.49 -0.62 6.74
N ALA A 97 -10.59 -1.57 5.80
CA ALA A 97 -9.47 -1.89 4.92
C ALA A 97 -9.09 -0.70 4.01
N LYS A 98 -10.09 -0.02 3.45
CA LYS A 98 -9.88 1.19 2.63
C LYS A 98 -9.28 2.33 3.44
N SER A 99 -9.79 2.60 4.64
CA SER A 99 -9.25 3.66 5.51
C SER A 99 -7.83 3.36 5.96
N PHE A 100 -7.49 2.10 6.23
CA PHE A 100 -6.12 1.68 6.53
C PHE A 100 -5.17 1.97 5.37
N ILE A 101 -5.54 1.65 4.13
CA ILE A 101 -4.72 1.98 2.94
C ILE A 101 -4.51 3.49 2.83
N VAL A 102 -5.58 4.29 2.98
CA VAL A 102 -5.47 5.76 2.90
C VAL A 102 -4.56 6.30 3.99
N MET A 103 -4.69 5.82 5.23
CA MET A 103 -3.80 6.21 6.33
C MET A 103 -2.35 5.83 6.02
N LEU A 104 -2.10 4.58 5.63
CA LEU A 104 -0.76 4.06 5.33
C LEU A 104 -0.07 4.85 4.21
N THR A 105 -0.81 5.17 3.15
CA THR A 105 -0.31 5.98 2.02
C THR A 105 -0.01 7.41 2.44
N MET A 106 -0.91 8.08 3.17
CA MET A 106 -0.68 9.45 3.66
C MET A 106 0.50 9.52 4.62
N THR A 107 0.60 8.59 5.58
CA THR A 107 1.73 8.53 6.52
C THR A 107 3.05 8.34 5.77
N SER A 108 3.07 7.50 4.74
CA SER A 108 4.26 7.24 3.95
C SER A 108 4.68 8.43 3.09
N ILE A 109 3.72 9.16 2.50
CA ILE A 109 3.97 10.41 1.78
C ILE A 109 4.55 11.47 2.73
N CYS A 110 3.95 11.64 3.92
CA CYS A 110 4.46 12.56 4.93
C CYS A 110 5.89 12.19 5.35
N LEU A 111 6.15 10.90 5.62
CA LEU A 111 7.48 10.41 6.00
C LEU A 111 8.52 10.69 4.89
N TYR A 112 8.13 10.48 3.64
CA TYR A 112 8.98 10.72 2.48
C TYR A 112 9.29 12.22 2.29
N LEU A 113 8.29 13.09 2.43
CA LEU A 113 8.49 14.54 2.36
C LEU A 113 9.42 15.03 3.48
N LEU A 114 9.23 14.54 4.71
CA LEU A 114 10.11 14.85 5.85
C LEU A 114 11.55 14.39 5.60
N ALA A 115 11.74 13.23 4.96
CA ALA A 115 13.04 12.70 4.63
C ALA A 115 13.75 13.50 3.53
N ILE A 116 13.04 13.86 2.45
CA ILE A 116 13.60 14.67 1.37
C ILE A 116 13.97 16.07 1.84
N LEU A 117 13.12 16.71 2.66
CA LEU A 117 13.39 18.05 3.21
C LEU A 117 14.53 18.08 4.24
N SER A 118 15.26 16.96 4.41
CA SER A 118 16.35 16.79 5.35
C SER A 118 15.98 17.09 6.81
N VAL A 119 14.69 17.00 7.16
CA VAL A 119 14.19 17.14 8.53
C VAL A 119 14.49 15.87 9.34
N MET A 120 14.60 14.72 8.68
CA MET A 120 14.86 13.42 9.32
C MET A 120 16.22 12.83 8.90
N ASN A 121 16.89 12.20 9.86
CA ASN A 121 18.08 11.37 9.60
C ASN A 121 17.69 10.03 8.95
N ILE A 122 18.62 9.44 8.20
CA ILE A 122 18.44 8.16 7.51
C ILE A 122 18.05 7.02 8.48
N ILE A 123 18.61 7.02 9.69
CA ILE A 123 18.30 6.03 10.74
C ILE A 123 16.85 6.16 11.18
N SER A 124 16.39 7.38 11.48
CA SER A 124 15.02 7.65 11.87
C SER A 124 14.04 7.27 10.76
N PHE A 125 14.34 7.64 9.51
CA PHE A 125 13.53 7.29 8.35
C PHE A 125 13.40 5.77 8.17
N THR A 126 14.52 5.05 8.32
CA THR A 126 14.56 3.58 8.21
C THR A 126 13.76 2.92 9.34
N ALA A 127 13.87 3.42 10.58
CA ALA A 127 13.14 2.90 11.72
C ALA A 127 11.61 3.08 11.55
N PHE A 128 11.16 4.27 11.16
CA PHE A 128 9.73 4.51 10.90
C PHE A 128 9.22 3.68 9.72
N THR A 129 10.01 3.55 8.66
CA THR A 129 9.71 2.68 7.54
C THR A 129 9.50 1.24 8.01
N ALA A 130 10.41 0.69 8.81
CA ALA A 130 10.29 -0.67 9.34
C ALA A 130 9.00 -0.87 10.17
N VAL A 131 8.64 0.10 11.02
CA VAL A 131 7.39 0.05 11.81
C VAL A 131 6.16 0.05 10.90
N ILE A 132 6.13 0.91 9.87
CA ILE A 132 5.05 0.96 8.89
C ILE A 132 4.91 -0.38 8.16
N LEU A 133 6.04 -1.01 7.79
CA LEU A 133 6.04 -2.32 7.15
C LEU A 133 5.50 -3.41 8.08
N ILE A 134 5.96 -3.45 9.33
CA ILE A 134 5.46 -4.42 10.32
C ILE A 134 3.95 -4.26 10.51
N ALA A 135 3.45 -3.02 10.62
CA ALA A 135 2.01 -2.75 10.74
C ALA A 135 1.24 -3.22 9.49
N ALA A 136 1.78 -2.96 8.29
CA ALA A 136 1.17 -3.40 7.04
C ALA A 136 1.13 -4.93 6.91
N PHE A 137 2.22 -5.63 7.25
CA PHE A 137 2.27 -7.09 7.26
C PHE A 137 1.33 -7.70 8.30
N TYR A 138 1.28 -7.12 9.51
CA TYR A 138 0.36 -7.55 10.56
C TYR A 138 -1.10 -7.40 10.12
N PHE A 139 -1.46 -6.27 9.52
CA PHE A 139 -2.79 -6.05 8.95
C PHE A 139 -3.10 -7.08 7.86
N LEU A 140 -2.17 -7.29 6.92
CA LEU A 140 -2.35 -8.25 5.82
C LEU A 140 -2.52 -9.69 6.34
N TYR A 141 -1.75 -10.08 7.36
CA TYR A 141 -1.84 -11.39 7.99
C TYR A 141 -3.18 -11.59 8.70
N HIS A 142 -3.62 -10.61 9.50
CA HIS A 142 -4.90 -10.71 10.23
C HIS A 142 -6.09 -10.68 9.26
N TYR A 143 -6.04 -9.80 8.27
CA TYR A 143 -7.08 -9.70 7.24
C TYR A 143 -7.13 -10.97 6.37
N GLY A 144 -5.97 -11.55 6.03
CA GLY A 144 -5.89 -12.80 5.28
C GLY A 144 -6.28 -14.05 6.08
N LYS A 145 -5.98 -14.10 7.39
CA LYS A 145 -6.33 -15.23 8.26
C LYS A 145 -7.83 -15.29 8.59
N ASN A 146 -8.52 -14.15 8.63
CA ASN A 146 -9.99 -14.10 8.75
C ASN A 146 -10.74 -14.74 7.57
N ARG A 147 -10.04 -15.32 6.58
CA ARG A 147 -10.58 -16.16 5.50
C ARG A 147 -10.92 -17.60 5.92
N SER A 148 -10.39 -18.10 7.05
CA SER A 148 -10.46 -19.54 7.39
C SER A 148 -11.40 -19.91 8.54
N VAL A 149 -12.40 -19.08 8.82
CA VAL A 149 -13.52 -19.38 9.73
C VAL A 149 -14.79 -19.16 8.94
#